data_AF-A0A2B0MMQ8-F1
#
_entry.id   AF-A0A2B0MMQ8-F1
#
_cell.length_a   1.000
_cell.length_b   1.000
_cell.length_c   1.000
_cell.angle_alpha   90.00
_cell.angle_beta   90.00
_cell.angle_gamma   90.00
#
_symmetry.space_group_name_H-M   'P 1'
#
loop_
_entity.id
_entity.type
_entity.pdbx_description
1 polymer ?
#
loop_
_entity_poly.entity_id
_entity_poly.type
_entity_poly.pdbx_seq_one_letter_code
_entity_poly.pdbx_strand_id
1 'polypeptide(L)'
;MNIQRRSIEDISPKEIRLNLYITQLIIIGVGCVLAYILFPNRNDFFDLWKWEPISILVIGTLVAGGIVLFDFIAMQVLPESWFDDGGINERMFQGVSIIQLFIITFVIGFAEEFLFRGVLQTYFGLFIASVIFAVLHIRYVRKPFLFCFVCTISFLFGYVFQWTGNLFVTIFAHFLVDFIMGLQLRK
;
A
#
# COMPACT_ATOMS: atom_id res chain seq x y z
N MET A 1 -29.22 -12.88 20.89
CA MET A 1 -28.62 -12.95 19.53
C MET A 1 -27.17 -13.34 19.69
N ASN A 2 -26.84 -14.59 19.35
CA ASN A 2 -25.45 -15.06 19.35
C ASN A 2 -24.78 -14.46 18.12
N ILE A 3 -23.98 -13.40 18.30
CA ILE A 3 -23.13 -12.88 17.23
C ILE A 3 -22.01 -13.91 17.08
N GLN A 4 -22.25 -14.95 16.28
CA GLN A 4 -21.21 -15.88 15.85
C GLN A 4 -20.16 -15.03 15.12
N ARG A 5 -18.98 -14.85 15.73
CA ARG A 5 -17.82 -14.30 15.05
C ARG A 5 -17.52 -15.25 13.89
N ARG A 6 -17.92 -14.90 12.67
CA ARG A 6 -17.44 -15.60 11.46
C ARG A 6 -15.92 -15.63 11.52
N SER A 7 -15.33 -16.81 11.34
CA SER A 7 -13.89 -16.91 11.22
C SER A 7 -13.47 -16.16 9.96
N ILE A 8 -12.29 -15.53 9.96
CA ILE A 8 -11.71 -14.90 8.75
C ILE A 8 -11.56 -15.94 7.62
N GLU A 9 -11.56 -17.23 7.97
CA GLU A 9 -11.55 -18.39 7.08
C GLU A 9 -12.87 -18.54 6.29
N ASP A 10 -13.99 -18.02 6.80
CA ASP A 10 -15.31 -18.14 6.17
C ASP A 10 -15.58 -17.06 5.10
N ILE A 11 -14.65 -16.12 4.91
CA ILE A 11 -14.81 -15.00 3.98
C ILE A 11 -14.42 -15.44 2.57
N SER A 12 -15.35 -15.29 1.63
CA SER A 12 -15.10 -15.65 0.23
C SER A 12 -14.09 -14.70 -0.44
N PRO A 13 -13.33 -15.14 -1.46
CA PRO A 13 -12.45 -14.27 -2.25
C PRO A 13 -13.12 -13.01 -2.80
N LYS A 14 -14.41 -13.10 -3.15
CA LYS A 14 -15.21 -11.96 -3.62
C LYS A 14 -15.46 -10.94 -2.50
N GLU A 15 -15.78 -11.40 -1.30
CA GLU A 15 -15.95 -10.53 -0.13
C GLU A 15 -14.63 -9.90 0.30
N ILE A 16 -13.51 -10.63 0.25
CA ILE A 16 -12.17 -10.07 0.53
C ILE A 16 -11.88 -8.90 -0.42
N ARG A 17 -12.09 -9.09 -1.73
CA ARG A 17 -11.89 -8.03 -2.73
C ARG A 17 -12.88 -6.86 -2.56
N LEU A 18 -14.13 -7.14 -2.21
CA LEU A 18 -15.10 -6.08 -1.94
C LEU A 18 -14.66 -5.24 -0.74
N ASN A 19 -14.25 -5.87 0.35
CA ASN A 19 -13.74 -5.19 1.54
C ASN A 19 -12.51 -4.35 1.20
N LEU A 20 -11.60 -4.86 0.37
CA LEU A 20 -10.45 -4.09 -0.12
C LEU A 20 -10.90 -2.80 -0.83
N TYR A 21 -11.80 -2.87 -1.81
CA TYR A 21 -12.31 -1.67 -2.48
C TYR A 21 -13.00 -0.70 -1.53
N ILE A 22 -13.80 -1.21 -0.58
CA ILE A 22 -14.46 -0.39 0.45
C ILE A 22 -13.40 0.33 1.31
N THR A 23 -12.36 -0.39 1.75
CA THR A 23 -11.25 0.21 2.50
C THR A 23 -10.55 1.29 1.70
N GLN A 24 -10.24 1.06 0.42
CA GLN A 24 -9.61 2.08 -0.43
C GLN A 24 -10.49 3.31 -0.65
N LEU A 25 -11.82 3.13 -0.79
CA LEU A 25 -12.75 4.25 -0.85
C LEU A 25 -12.81 5.04 0.46
N ILE A 26 -12.77 4.36 1.61
CA ILE A 26 -12.69 5.02 2.93
C ILE A 26 -11.39 5.81 3.05
N ILE A 27 -10.25 5.21 2.67
CA ILE A 27 -8.93 5.86 2.69
C ILE A 27 -8.94 7.13 1.83
N ILE A 28 -9.47 7.05 0.60
CA ILE A 28 -9.61 8.23 -0.28
C ILE A 28 -10.55 9.26 0.35
N GLY A 29 -11.70 8.84 0.88
CA GLY A 29 -12.65 9.75 1.54
C GLY A 29 -12.02 10.50 2.72
N VAL A 30 -11.32 9.79 3.59
CA VAL A 30 -10.56 10.36 4.71
C VAL A 30 -9.47 11.29 4.20
N GLY A 31 -8.72 10.88 3.18
CA GLY A 31 -7.70 11.70 2.52
C GLY A 31 -8.27 13.01 1.98
N CYS A 32 -9.42 12.97 1.31
CA CYS A 32 -10.10 14.17 0.79
C CYS A 32 -10.55 15.11 1.92
N VAL A 33 -11.16 14.57 2.98
CA VAL A 33 -11.60 15.37 4.13
C VAL A 33 -10.40 16.02 4.84
N LEU A 34 -9.36 15.25 5.11
CA LEU A 34 -8.15 15.76 5.74
C LEU A 34 -7.41 16.74 4.83
N ALA A 35 -7.33 16.50 3.52
CA ALA A 35 -6.73 17.44 2.59
C ALA A 35 -7.51 18.77 2.57
N TYR A 36 -8.84 18.72 2.59
CA TYR A 36 -9.69 19.90 2.63
C TYR A 36 -9.43 20.75 3.89
N ILE A 37 -9.27 20.10 5.05
CA ILE A 37 -9.05 20.75 6.36
C ILE A 37 -7.62 21.25 6.51
N LEU A 38 -6.63 20.42 6.15
CA LEU A 38 -5.23 20.65 6.48
C LEU A 38 -4.56 21.62 5.52
N PHE A 39 -4.93 21.66 4.23
CA PHE A 39 -4.35 22.57 3.23
C PHE A 39 -5.16 23.85 3.06
N PRO A 40 -4.81 25.00 3.69
CA PRO A 40 -5.56 26.24 3.48
C PRO A 40 -5.40 26.75 2.05
N ASN A 41 -4.20 26.59 1.48
CA ASN A 41 -3.90 26.86 0.08
C ASN A 41 -3.99 25.57 -0.74
N ARG A 42 -4.84 25.56 -1.77
CA ARG A 42 -5.00 24.38 -2.64
C ARG A 42 -3.80 24.17 -3.56
N ASN A 43 -3.03 25.21 -3.87
CA ASN A 43 -1.86 25.09 -4.72
C ASN A 43 -0.80 24.20 -4.08
N ASP A 44 -0.56 24.35 -2.77
CA ASP A 44 0.40 23.52 -2.02
C ASP A 44 0.07 22.02 -2.12
N PHE A 45 -1.22 21.67 -2.22
CA PHE A 45 -1.65 20.29 -2.46
C PHE A 45 -1.41 19.85 -3.91
N PHE A 46 -1.77 20.70 -4.89
CA PHE A 46 -1.59 20.38 -6.31
C PHE A 46 -0.10 20.31 -6.71
N ASP A 47 0.78 21.05 -6.03
CA ASP A 47 2.23 21.02 -6.25
C ASP A 47 2.87 19.66 -5.92
N LEU A 48 2.17 18.80 -5.17
CA LEU A 48 2.59 17.42 -4.90
C LEU A 48 2.41 16.50 -6.11
N TRP A 49 1.59 16.89 -7.10
CA TRP A 49 1.19 16.09 -8.26
C TRP A 49 1.97 16.49 -9.51
N LYS A 50 3.26 16.17 -9.54
CA LYS A 50 4.16 16.59 -10.63
C LYS A 50 4.22 15.54 -11.74
N TRP A 51 3.71 15.88 -12.91
CA TRP A 51 3.81 15.02 -14.08
C TRP A 51 5.23 15.04 -14.67
N GLU A 52 6.10 14.21 -14.12
CA GLU A 52 7.49 14.01 -14.57
C GLU A 52 7.73 12.55 -14.97
N PRO A 53 7.35 12.14 -16.18
CA PRO A 53 7.31 10.72 -16.56
C PRO A 53 8.63 9.98 -16.39
N ILE A 54 9.76 10.64 -16.66
CA ILE A 54 11.08 10.03 -16.51
C ILE A 54 11.37 9.75 -15.03
N SER A 55 11.14 10.71 -14.14
CA SER A 55 11.30 10.54 -12.69
C SER A 55 10.37 9.44 -12.16
N ILE A 56 9.09 9.46 -12.57
CA ILE A 56 8.08 8.48 -12.17
C ILE A 56 8.52 7.07 -12.56
N LEU A 57 8.88 6.86 -13.83
CA LEU A 57 9.25 5.54 -14.34
C LEU A 57 10.59 5.08 -13.78
N VAL A 58 11.64 5.90 -13.82
CA VAL A 58 12.99 5.47 -13.41
C VAL A 58 13.07 5.28 -11.91
N ILE A 59 12.73 6.30 -11.11
CA ILE A 59 12.83 6.20 -9.64
C ILE A 59 11.84 5.17 -9.13
N GLY A 60 10.58 5.22 -9.61
CA GLY A 60 9.55 4.29 -9.15
C GLY A 60 9.87 2.84 -9.49
N THR A 61 10.37 2.54 -10.69
CA THR A 61 10.82 1.17 -11.04
C THR A 61 12.04 0.73 -10.25
N LEU A 62 13.03 1.60 -10.02
CA LEU A 62 14.20 1.25 -9.21
C LEU A 62 13.81 0.93 -7.74
N VAL A 63 12.94 1.76 -7.15
CA VAL A 63 12.44 1.54 -5.79
C VAL A 63 11.62 0.25 -5.72
N ALA A 64 10.68 0.05 -6.64
CA ALA A 64 9.87 -1.16 -6.67
C ALA A 64 10.72 -2.42 -6.90
N GLY A 65 11.68 -2.37 -7.83
CA GLY A 65 12.62 -3.46 -8.09
C GLY A 65 13.45 -3.80 -6.86
N GLY A 66 13.92 -2.80 -6.11
CA GLY A 66 14.64 -3.01 -4.85
C GLY A 66 13.79 -3.70 -3.78
N ILE A 67 12.53 -3.29 -3.61
CA ILE A 67 11.60 -3.89 -2.64
C ILE A 67 11.28 -5.35 -3.05
N VAL A 68 10.94 -5.58 -4.31
CA VAL A 68 10.61 -6.92 -4.82
C VAL A 68 11.83 -7.85 -4.73
N LEU A 69 13.03 -7.35 -5.05
CA LEU A 69 14.25 -8.14 -4.91
C LEU A 69 14.53 -8.49 -3.46
N PHE A 70 14.35 -7.54 -2.54
CA PHE A 70 14.50 -7.78 -1.12
C PHE A 70 13.51 -8.85 -0.62
N ASP A 71 12.23 -8.72 -1.00
CA ASP A 71 11.20 -9.70 -0.66
C ASP A 71 11.53 -11.10 -1.21
N PHE A 72 11.95 -11.16 -2.48
CA PHE A 72 12.39 -12.40 -3.11
C PHE A 72 13.55 -13.05 -2.35
N ILE A 73 14.59 -12.29 -2.00
CA ILE A 73 15.72 -12.80 -1.22
C ILE A 73 15.25 -13.25 0.18
N ALA A 74 14.39 -12.47 0.82
CA ALA A 74 13.85 -12.81 2.13
C ALA A 74 13.09 -14.14 2.10
N MET A 75 12.28 -14.40 1.06
CA MET A 75 11.58 -15.68 0.88
C MET A 75 12.53 -16.87 0.67
N GLN A 76 13.75 -16.66 0.18
CA GLN A 76 14.74 -17.74 0.01
C GLN A 76 15.54 -18.03 1.29
N VAL A 77 15.65 -17.06 2.20
CA VAL A 77 16.54 -17.13 3.37
C VAL A 77 15.78 -17.34 4.68
N LEU A 78 14.58 -16.78 4.80
CA LEU A 78 13.79 -16.79 6.01
C LEU A 78 12.74 -17.92 6.00
N PRO A 79 12.28 -18.38 7.18
CA PRO A 79 11.26 -19.42 7.24
C PRO A 79 9.94 -18.97 6.57
N GLU A 80 9.32 -19.84 5.77
CA GLU A 80 8.03 -19.57 5.11
C GLU A 80 6.94 -19.11 6.09
N SER A 81 6.97 -19.62 7.33
CA SER A 81 6.03 -19.25 8.40
C SER A 81 6.08 -17.77 8.79
N TRP A 82 7.14 -17.04 8.45
CA TRP A 82 7.26 -15.60 8.70
C TRP A 82 6.44 -14.76 7.72
N PHE A 83 6.11 -15.32 6.55
CA PHE A 83 5.33 -14.66 5.50
C PHE A 83 3.84 -14.97 5.59
N ASP A 84 3.43 -15.89 6.47
CA ASP A 84 2.04 -16.29 6.64
C ASP A 84 1.17 -15.14 7.18
N ASP A 85 0.30 -14.62 6.30
CA ASP A 85 -0.70 -13.58 6.58
C ASP A 85 -2.10 -14.14 6.88
N GLY A 86 -2.22 -15.45 7.08
CA GLY A 86 -3.49 -16.19 7.19
C GLY A 86 -4.09 -16.57 5.83
N GLY A 87 -3.26 -16.63 4.78
CA GLY A 87 -3.67 -16.94 3.40
C GLY A 87 -4.64 -15.91 2.80
N ILE A 88 -4.60 -14.67 3.27
CA ILE A 88 -5.52 -13.61 2.84
C ILE A 88 -5.07 -13.06 1.49
N ASN A 89 -3.78 -12.75 1.34
CA ASN A 89 -3.25 -12.22 0.08
C ASN A 89 -3.41 -13.24 -1.07
N GLU A 90 -3.16 -14.53 -0.81
CA GLU A 90 -3.43 -15.61 -1.77
C GLU A 90 -4.89 -15.63 -2.20
N ARG A 91 -5.84 -15.73 -1.24
CA ARG A 91 -7.28 -15.73 -1.53
C ARG A 91 -7.75 -14.45 -2.23
N MET A 92 -7.14 -13.31 -1.93
CA MET A 92 -7.46 -12.03 -2.56
C MET A 92 -7.16 -12.04 -4.06
N PHE A 93 -5.98 -12.53 -4.44
CA PHE A 93 -5.49 -12.52 -5.82
C PHE A 93 -5.83 -13.79 -6.62
N GLN A 94 -6.22 -14.88 -5.96
CA GLN A 94 -6.57 -16.14 -6.60
C GLN A 94 -7.63 -15.97 -7.70
N GLY A 95 -7.31 -16.44 -8.91
CA GLY A 95 -8.22 -16.41 -10.06
C GLY A 95 -8.48 -15.02 -10.64
N VAL A 96 -7.74 -13.99 -10.20
CA VAL A 96 -7.87 -12.62 -10.72
C VAL A 96 -7.15 -12.52 -12.07
N SER A 97 -7.80 -11.90 -13.06
CA SER A 97 -7.18 -11.62 -14.36
C SER A 97 -6.09 -10.55 -14.25
N ILE A 98 -5.14 -10.52 -15.19
CA ILE A 98 -4.03 -9.54 -15.16
C ILE A 98 -4.56 -8.09 -15.17
N ILE A 99 -5.61 -7.83 -15.95
CA ILE A 99 -6.24 -6.50 -16.01
C ILE A 99 -6.88 -6.12 -14.68
N GLN A 100 -7.60 -7.06 -14.04
CA GLN A 100 -8.18 -6.81 -12.72
C GLN A 100 -7.10 -6.60 -11.67
N LEU A 101 -6.01 -7.37 -11.71
CA LEU A 101 -4.88 -7.20 -10.80
C LEU A 101 -4.26 -5.80 -10.96
N PHE A 102 -4.05 -5.35 -12.20
CA PHE A 102 -3.57 -4.00 -12.51
C PHE A 102 -4.47 -2.94 -11.87
N ILE A 103 -5.80 -3.04 -12.06
CA ILE A 103 -6.77 -2.09 -11.50
C ILE A 103 -6.72 -2.10 -9.97
N ILE A 104 -6.76 -3.28 -9.35
CA ILE A 104 -6.77 -3.43 -7.90
C ILE A 104 -5.53 -2.77 -7.29
N THR A 105 -4.36 -3.14 -7.78
CA THR A 105 -3.07 -2.67 -7.24
C THR A 105 -2.84 -1.18 -7.53
N PHE A 106 -3.33 -0.66 -8.65
CA PHE A 106 -3.29 0.77 -8.92
C PHE A 106 -4.19 1.55 -7.95
N VAL A 107 -5.40 1.06 -7.67
CA VAL A 107 -6.32 1.68 -6.71
C VAL A 107 -5.73 1.69 -5.30
N ILE A 108 -5.08 0.60 -4.86
CA ILE A 108 -4.37 0.53 -3.58
C ILE A 108 -3.27 1.58 -3.53
N GLY A 109 -2.32 1.52 -4.48
CA GLY A 109 -1.19 2.45 -4.51
C GLY A 109 -1.63 3.92 -4.57
N PHE A 110 -2.66 4.23 -5.36
CA PHE A 110 -3.21 5.59 -5.42
C PHE A 110 -3.81 6.03 -4.08
N ALA A 111 -4.72 5.23 -3.51
CA ALA A 111 -5.46 5.58 -2.31
C ALA A 111 -4.53 5.76 -1.10
N GLU A 112 -3.62 4.80 -0.90
CA GLU A 112 -2.73 4.80 0.25
C GLU A 112 -1.69 5.92 0.13
N GLU A 113 -1.00 6.06 -1.01
CA GLU A 113 -0.02 7.14 -1.16
C GLU A 113 -0.67 8.52 -1.08
N PHE A 114 -1.88 8.69 -1.59
CA PHE A 114 -2.64 9.93 -1.43
C PHE A 114 -2.84 10.29 0.05
N LEU A 115 -3.38 9.37 0.85
CA LEU A 115 -3.63 9.65 2.27
C LEU A 115 -2.33 9.78 3.06
N PHE A 116 -1.44 8.81 2.95
CA PHE A 116 -0.28 8.73 3.84
C PHE A 116 0.83 9.69 3.45
N ARG A 117 1.13 9.85 2.16
CA ARG A 117 2.23 10.72 1.70
C ARG A 117 1.67 12.10 1.38
N GLY A 118 0.62 12.15 0.58
CA GLY A 118 0.03 13.41 0.13
C GLY A 118 -0.52 14.23 1.28
N VAL A 119 -1.18 13.59 2.26
CA VAL A 119 -1.85 14.30 3.36
C VAL A 119 -1.10 14.15 4.68
N LEU A 120 -0.98 12.94 5.22
CA LEU A 120 -0.46 12.77 6.58
C LEU A 120 1.02 13.15 6.70
N GLN A 121 1.87 12.71 5.77
CA GLN A 121 3.29 13.02 5.82
C GLN A 121 3.58 14.50 5.59
N THR A 122 2.85 15.15 4.68
CA THR A 122 2.99 16.60 4.42
C THR A 122 2.78 17.43 5.68
N TYR A 123 1.87 17.03 6.58
CA TYR A 123 1.56 17.80 7.80
C TYR A 123 2.24 17.29 9.06
N PHE A 124 2.31 15.97 9.24
CA PHE A 124 2.79 15.35 10.48
C PHE A 124 4.20 14.77 10.34
N GLY A 125 4.78 14.83 9.14
CA GLY A 125 6.13 14.35 8.86
C GLY A 125 6.21 12.83 8.64
N LEU A 126 7.40 12.42 8.17
CA LEU A 126 7.71 11.04 7.77
C LEU A 126 7.38 10.03 8.88
N PHE A 127 7.87 10.27 10.10
CA PHE A 127 7.76 9.30 11.18
C PHE A 127 6.30 8.99 11.55
N ILE A 128 5.47 10.01 11.74
CA ILE A 128 4.07 9.84 12.15
C ILE A 128 3.28 9.14 11.03
N ALA A 129 3.44 9.57 9.79
CA ALA A 129 2.75 8.95 8.65
C ALA A 129 3.13 7.47 8.50
N SER A 130 4.42 7.14 8.60
CA SER A 130 4.90 5.76 8.45
C SER A 130 4.45 4.84 9.58
N VAL A 131 4.43 5.32 10.83
CA VAL A 131 3.94 4.55 11.98
C VAL A 131 2.43 4.31 11.87
N ILE A 132 1.65 5.33 11.53
CA ILE A 132 0.19 5.17 11.36
C ILE A 132 -0.09 4.16 10.24
N PHE A 133 0.61 4.25 9.11
CA PHE A 133 0.50 3.28 8.01
C PHE A 133 0.74 1.84 8.50
N ALA A 134 1.86 1.59 9.19
CA ALA A 134 2.19 0.26 9.68
C ALA A 134 1.18 -0.28 10.70
N VAL A 135 0.68 0.58 11.61
CA VAL A 135 -0.33 0.18 12.62
C VAL A 135 -1.69 -0.13 11.99
N LEU A 136 -2.08 0.60 10.95
CA LEU A 136 -3.32 0.34 10.21
C LEU A 136 -3.29 -0.98 9.42
N HIS A 137 -2.11 -1.57 9.21
CA HIS A 137 -1.95 -2.95 8.78
C HIS A 137 -2.19 -3.92 9.95
N ILE A 138 -3.39 -3.85 10.54
CA ILE A 138 -3.78 -4.58 11.76
C ILE A 138 -3.53 -6.09 11.69
N ARG A 139 -3.59 -6.68 10.48
CA ARG A 139 -3.30 -8.10 10.24
C ARG A 139 -1.84 -8.44 10.55
N TYR A 140 -0.95 -7.50 10.27
CA TYR A 140 0.50 -7.68 10.38
C TYR A 140 1.03 -7.29 11.76
N VAL A 141 0.32 -6.46 12.54
CA VAL A 141 0.76 -6.01 13.89
C VAL A 141 1.16 -7.18 14.81
N ARG A 142 0.53 -8.35 14.69
CA ARG A 142 0.87 -9.56 15.49
C ARG A 142 1.90 -10.49 14.82
N LYS A 143 2.38 -10.15 13.63
CA LYS A 143 3.31 -10.91 12.79
C LYS A 143 4.59 -10.08 12.65
N PRO A 144 5.60 -10.26 13.53
CA PRO A 144 6.74 -9.35 13.66
C PRO A 144 7.45 -9.04 12.34
N PHE A 145 7.70 -10.06 11.53
CA PHE A 145 8.36 -9.89 10.23
C PHE A 145 7.52 -9.05 9.27
N LEU A 146 6.25 -9.42 9.02
CA LEU A 146 5.35 -8.66 8.14
C LEU A 146 5.15 -7.22 8.61
N PHE A 147 5.05 -6.99 9.92
CA PHE A 147 4.97 -5.64 10.48
C PHE A 147 6.23 -4.82 10.20
N CYS A 148 7.41 -5.38 10.51
CA CYS A 148 8.69 -4.72 10.23
C CYS A 148 8.87 -4.47 8.73
N PHE A 149 8.44 -5.39 7.89
CA PHE A 149 8.52 -5.28 6.43
C PHE A 149 7.68 -4.12 5.91
N VAL A 150 6.38 -4.09 6.25
CA VAL A 150 5.48 -2.99 5.86
C VAL A 150 5.90 -1.65 6.46
N CYS A 151 6.40 -1.64 7.70
CA CYS A 151 6.97 -0.44 8.31
C CYS A 151 8.17 0.08 7.50
N THR A 152 9.09 -0.81 7.11
CA THR A 152 10.27 -0.47 6.31
C THR A 152 9.88 0.08 4.93
N ILE A 153 8.97 -0.59 4.23
CA ILE A 153 8.40 -0.09 2.96
C ILE A 153 7.80 1.29 3.17
N SER A 154 7.08 1.48 4.27
CA SER A 154 6.41 2.75 4.54
C SER A 154 7.37 3.91 4.70
N PHE A 155 8.45 3.71 5.47
CA PHE A 155 9.53 4.68 5.62
C PHE A 155 10.27 4.91 4.31
N LEU A 156 10.50 3.87 3.50
CA LEU A 156 11.14 4.00 2.19
C LEU A 156 10.32 4.85 1.22
N PHE A 157 9.03 4.56 1.04
CA PHE A 157 8.15 5.41 0.21
C PHE A 157 8.04 6.82 0.77
N GLY A 158 7.96 6.98 2.08
CA GLY A 158 7.95 8.30 2.68
C GLY A 158 9.25 9.08 2.43
N TYR A 159 10.41 8.43 2.51
CA TYR A 159 11.69 9.05 2.16
C TYR A 159 11.76 9.42 0.67
N VAL A 160 11.32 8.54 -0.23
CA VAL A 160 11.24 8.81 -1.67
C VAL A 160 10.31 9.99 -1.96
N PHE A 161 9.17 10.07 -1.30
CA PHE A 161 8.26 11.21 -1.41
C PHE A 161 8.91 12.50 -0.90
N GLN A 162 9.59 12.46 0.24
CA GLN A 162 10.29 13.63 0.79
C GLN A 162 11.44 14.10 -0.11
N TRP A 163 12.14 13.17 -0.76
CA TRP A 163 13.25 13.48 -1.66
C TRP A 163 12.78 14.04 -3.01
N THR A 164 11.73 13.45 -3.58
CA THR A 164 11.23 13.84 -4.92
C THR A 164 10.18 14.95 -4.88
N GLY A 165 9.46 15.07 -3.76
CA GLY A 165 8.28 15.93 -3.63
C GLY A 165 7.20 15.60 -4.66
N ASN A 166 7.08 14.33 -5.08
CA ASN A 166 6.19 13.91 -6.16
C ASN A 166 5.41 12.64 -5.79
N LEU A 167 4.09 12.76 -5.67
CA LEU A 167 3.20 11.65 -5.35
C LEU A 167 3.15 10.59 -6.45
N PHE A 168 3.25 10.98 -7.72
CA PHE A 168 3.17 10.01 -8.81
C PHE A 168 4.33 9.00 -8.77
N VAL A 169 5.49 9.41 -8.26
CA VAL A 169 6.64 8.50 -8.09
C VAL A 169 6.31 7.41 -7.08
N THR A 170 5.76 7.76 -5.91
CA THR A 170 5.44 6.75 -4.89
C THR A 170 4.20 5.94 -5.23
N ILE A 171 3.18 6.54 -5.84
CA ILE A 171 2.00 5.83 -6.36
C ILE A 171 2.45 4.75 -7.35
N PHE A 172 3.29 5.11 -8.31
CA PHE A 172 3.79 4.17 -9.31
C PHE A 172 4.66 3.07 -8.70
N ALA A 173 5.56 3.42 -7.76
CA ALA A 173 6.39 2.44 -7.06
C ALA A 173 5.54 1.44 -6.27
N HIS A 174 4.57 1.92 -5.49
CA HIS A 174 3.68 1.11 -4.68
C HIS A 174 2.82 0.19 -5.55
N PHE A 175 2.16 0.76 -6.56
CA PHE A 175 1.42 -0.01 -7.57
C PHE A 175 2.27 -1.15 -8.15
N LEU A 176 3.51 -0.85 -8.55
CA LEU A 176 4.37 -1.82 -9.21
C LEU A 176 4.83 -2.95 -8.28
N VAL A 177 5.13 -2.63 -7.01
CA VAL A 177 5.40 -3.64 -5.96
C VAL A 177 4.22 -4.60 -5.82
N ASP A 178 3.03 -4.04 -5.57
CA ASP A 178 1.81 -4.83 -5.37
C ASP A 178 1.44 -5.64 -6.60
N PHE A 179 1.63 -5.07 -7.80
CA PHE A 179 1.36 -5.76 -9.05
C PHE A 179 2.28 -6.95 -9.25
N ILE A 180 3.59 -6.79 -9.04
CA ILE A 180 4.57 -7.87 -9.22
C ILE A 180 4.35 -8.98 -8.18
N MET A 181 4.15 -8.64 -6.92
CA MET A 181 3.85 -9.61 -5.86
C MET A 181 2.51 -10.30 -6.11
N GLY A 182 1.47 -9.56 -6.50
CA GLY A 182 0.16 -10.11 -6.84
C GLY A 182 0.20 -11.07 -8.04
N LEU A 183 1.11 -10.86 -9.01
CA LEU A 183 1.33 -11.79 -10.12
C LEU A 183 1.85 -13.15 -9.65
N GLN A 184 2.59 -13.20 -8.54
CA GLN A 184 3.08 -14.45 -7.95
C GLN A 184 1.95 -15.21 -7.24
N LEU A 185 1.02 -14.48 -6.62
CA LEU A 185 -0.07 -15.01 -5.79
C LEU A 185 -1.36 -15.34 -6.55
N ARG A 186 -1.52 -14.87 -7.80
CA ARG A 186 -2.80 -14.98 -8.53
C ARG A 186 -3.17 -16.39 -9.05
N LYS A 187 -2.26 -17.37 -8.94
CA LYS A 187 -2.42 -18.70 -9.53
C LYS A 187 -3.54 -19.51 -8.89
#